data_AF-A0A2U3KD21-F1
#
_entry.id   AF-A0A2U3KD21-F1
#
_cell.length_a   1.000
_cell.length_b   1.000
_cell.length_c   1.000
_cell.angle_alpha   90.00
_cell.angle_beta   90.00
_cell.angle_gamma   90.00
#
_symmetry.space_group_name_H-M   'P 1'
#
loop_
_entity.id
_entity.type
_entity.pdbx_description
1 polymer ?
#
loop_
_entity_poly.entity_id
_entity_poly.type
_entity_poly.pdbx_seq_one_letter_code
_entity_poly.pdbx_strand_id
1 'polypeptide(L)' 'MALLNRDKRREANERARWVEFVEIATDPAFEKEFMMAMHIPHMKDKFPNLKALLEKSKSLVAINA' A
#
# COMPACT_ATOMS: atom_id res chain seq x y z
N MET A 1 -8.43 18.64 -12.64
CA MET A 1 -9.44 18.34 -13.68
C MET A 1 -10.84 18.89 -13.38
N ALA A 2 -11.37 18.79 -12.15
CA ALA A 2 -12.74 19.26 -11.82
C ALA A 2 -12.99 20.78 -11.91
N LEU A 3 -11.94 21.61 -11.92
CA LEU A 3 -12.05 23.06 -12.12
C LEU A 3 -12.50 23.40 -13.55
N LEU A 4 -11.86 22.77 -14.56
CA LEU A 4 -12.06 23.05 -15.98
C LEU A 4 -13.16 22.19 -16.63
N ASN A 5 -13.61 21.14 -15.97
CA ASN A 5 -14.62 20.22 -16.49
C ASN A 5 -15.72 19.95 -15.45
N ARG A 6 -16.95 20.39 -15.76
CA ARG A 6 -18.13 20.27 -14.89
C ARG A 6 -18.60 18.83 -14.71
N ASP A 7 -18.46 17.99 -15.73
CA ASP A 7 -18.85 16.58 -15.64
C ASP A 7 -17.91 15.81 -14.71
N LYS A 8 -16.60 16.09 -14.78
CA LYS A 8 -15.62 15.55 -13.83
C LYS A 8 -15.87 16.02 -12.39
N ARG A 9 -16.46 17.20 -12.20
CA ARG A 9 -16.88 17.67 -10.87
C ARG A 9 -18.07 16.88 -10.34
N ARG A 10 -19.07 16.63 -11.20
CA ARG A 10 -20.23 15.79 -10.84
C ARG A 10 -19.81 14.37 -10.52
N GLU A 11 -18.94 13.78 -11.34
CA GLU A 11 -18.38 12.45 -11.11
C GLU A 11 -17.65 12.37 -9.77
N ALA A 12 -16.77 13.34 -9.44
CA ALA A 12 -16.07 13.34 -8.15
C ALA A 12 -17.04 13.42 -6.97
N ASN A 13 -18.09 14.24 -7.07
CA ASN A 13 -19.13 14.36 -6.05
C ASN A 13 -19.92 13.06 -5.90
N GLU A 14 -20.24 12.37 -7.00
CA GLU A 14 -20.87 11.05 -6.96
C GLU A 14 -19.93 10.06 -6.27
N ARG A 15 -18.70 9.87 -6.76
CA ARG A 15 -17.72 8.92 -6.23
C ARG A 15 -17.43 9.13 -4.74
N ALA A 16 -17.36 10.37 -4.27
CA ALA A 16 -17.14 10.66 -2.85
C ALA A 16 -18.21 10.05 -1.94
N ARG A 17 -19.45 9.85 -2.43
CA ARG A 17 -20.52 9.17 -1.66
C ARG A 17 -20.39 7.65 -1.62
N TRP A 18 -19.59 7.07 -2.52
CA TRP A 18 -19.33 5.62 -2.57
C TRP A 18 -18.09 5.21 -1.77
N VAL A 19 -17.23 6.16 -1.39
CA VAL A 19 -16.03 5.84 -0.62
C VAL A 19 -16.41 5.58 0.83
N GLU A 20 -16.03 4.41 1.32
CA GLU A 20 -16.20 4.02 2.72
C GLU A 20 -14.92 4.34 3.50
N PHE A 21 -15.07 5.03 4.62
CA PHE A 21 -13.97 5.25 5.55
C PHE A 21 -13.75 3.99 6.39
N VAL A 22 -12.50 3.50 6.42
CA VAL A 22 -12.10 2.37 7.24
C VAL A 22 -11.24 2.88 8.39
N GLU A 23 -11.74 2.74 9.61
CA GLU A 23 -11.03 3.17 10.83
C GLU A 23 -10.04 2.10 11.31
N ILE A 24 -8.89 2.05 10.65
CA ILE A 24 -7.86 1.03 10.86
C ILE A 24 -7.34 1.00 12.32
N ALA A 25 -7.34 2.13 13.03
CA ALA A 25 -6.86 2.20 14.41
C ALA A 25 -7.69 1.37 15.40
N THR A 26 -8.93 1.03 15.05
CA THR A 26 -9.82 0.19 15.86
C THR A 26 -9.76 -1.29 15.51
N ASP A 27 -9.07 -1.65 14.42
CA ASP A 27 -8.95 -3.04 13.98
C ASP A 27 -7.98 -3.79 14.91
N PRO A 28 -8.44 -4.84 15.63
CA PRO A 28 -7.58 -5.63 16.51
C PRO A 28 -6.39 -6.29 15.82
N ALA A 29 -6.44 -6.50 14.50
CA ALA A 29 -5.34 -7.08 13.74
C ALA A 29 -4.26 -6.05 13.38
N PHE A 30 -4.58 -4.75 13.37
CA PHE A 30 -3.70 -3.71 12.82
C PHE A 30 -2.32 -3.69 13.48
N GLU A 31 -2.25 -3.72 14.81
CA GLU A 31 -0.98 -3.65 15.54
C GLU A 31 -0.05 -4.81 15.14
N LYS A 32 -0.61 -6.01 15.01
CA LYS A 32 0.14 -7.20 14.64
C LYS A 32 0.62 -7.15 13.19
N GLU A 33 -0.24 -6.76 12.26
CA GLU A 33 0.12 -6.61 10.84
C GLU A 33 1.18 -5.51 10.67
N PHE A 34 1.03 -4.39 11.37
CA PHE A 34 1.99 -3.30 11.37
C PHE A 34 3.36 -3.76 11.89
N MET A 35 3.40 -4.46 13.03
CA MET A 35 4.64 -5.02 13.58
C MET A 35 5.33 -5.98 12.60
N MET A 36 4.57 -6.84 11.92
CA MET A 36 5.13 -7.75 10.91
C MET A 36 5.70 -6.98 9.71
N ALA A 37 5.08 -5.87 9.31
CA ALA A 37 5.52 -5.02 8.21
C ALA A 37 6.75 -4.16 8.51
N MET A 38 7.13 -4.00 9.78
CA MET A 38 8.35 -3.26 10.15
C MET A 38 9.65 -4.01 9.82
N HIS A 39 9.59 -5.34 9.67
CA HIS A 39 10.74 -6.13 9.22
C HIS A 39 11.01 -5.89 7.73
N ILE A 40 12.28 -5.88 7.31
CA ILE A 40 12.64 -5.72 5.89
C ILE A 40 12.96 -7.10 5.30
N PRO A 41 12.25 -7.55 4.25
CA PRO A 41 11.16 -6.86 3.54
C PRO A 41 9.78 -6.97 4.20
N HIS A 42 9.58 -8.01 5.01
CA HIS A 42 8.44 -8.24 5.91
C HIS A 42 8.80 -9.41 6.83
N MET A 43 8.09 -9.58 7.94
CA MET A 43 8.40 -10.64 8.91
C MET A 43 8.07 -12.04 8.37
N LYS A 44 7.03 -12.17 7.53
CA LYS A 44 6.52 -13.47 7.05
C LYS A 44 6.27 -13.55 5.55
N ASP A 45 6.14 -12.40 4.89
CA ASP A 45 5.71 -12.39 3.49
C ASP A 45 6.94 -12.62 2.61
N LYS A 46 6.74 -13.39 1.52
CA LYS A 46 7.86 -13.95 0.75
C LYS A 46 8.44 -13.02 -0.32
N PHE A 47 7.79 -11.88 -0.60
CA PHE A 47 8.20 -10.89 -1.59
C PHE A 47 8.90 -11.49 -2.84
N PRO A 48 8.21 -12.34 -3.63
CA PRO A 48 8.85 -13.22 -4.62
C PRO A 48 9.63 -12.46 -5.72
N ASN A 49 9.22 -11.22 -6.03
CA ASN A 49 9.85 -10.40 -7.05
C ASN A 49 11.05 -9.58 -6.54
N LEU A 50 11.34 -9.60 -5.23
CA LEU A 50 12.34 -8.71 -4.63
C LEU A 50 13.77 -9.07 -5.05
N LYS A 51 14.08 -10.36 -5.16
CA LYS A 51 15.42 -10.82 -5.59
C LYS A 51 15.80 -10.28 -6.97
N ALA A 52 14.89 -10.40 -7.94
CA ALA A 52 15.09 -9.88 -9.29
C ALA A 52 15.25 -8.34 -9.31
N LEU A 53 14.55 -7.62 -8.43
CA LEU A 53 14.67 -6.16 -8.31
C LEU A 53 16.03 -5.74 -7.73
N LEU A 54 16.53 -6.46 -6.72
CA LEU A 54 17.83 -6.18 -6.10
C LEU A 54 19.00 -6.44 -7.06
N GLU A 55 18.93 -7.53 -7.83
CA GLU A 55 19.92 -7.85 -8.87
C GLU A 55 19.95 -6.78 -9.96
N LYS A 56 18.78 -6.33 -10.44
CA LYS A 56 18.68 -5.26 -11.44
C LYS A 56 19.27 -3.93 -10.95
N SER A 57 19.11 -3.61 -9.67
CA SER A 57 19.62 -2.38 -9.06
C SER A 57 21.10 -2.47 -8.63
N LYS A 58 21.76 -3.63 -8.81
CA LYS A 58 23.12 -3.91 -8.32
C LYS A 58 23.27 -3.63 -6.81
N SER A 59 22.22 -3.92 -6.04
CA SER A 59 22.23 -3.75 -4.59
C SER A 59 23.18 -4.75 -3.93
N LEU A 60 23.87 -4.32 -2.88
CA LEU A 60 24.76 -5.17 -2.07
C LEU A 60 24.01 -5.88 -0.93
N VAL A 61 22.70 -5.64 -0.79
CA VAL A 61 21.88 -6.16 0.30
C VAL A 61 21.51 -7.61 0.05
N ALA A 62 21.92 -8.50 0.95
CA ALA A 62 21.45 -9.88 1.02
C ALA A 62 20.17 -9.95 1.86
N ILE A 63 19.12 -10.54 1.30
CA ILE A 63 17.85 -10.81 1.99
C ILE A 63 17.75 -12.30 2.27
N ASN A 64 17.45 -12.65 3.52
CA ASN A 64 17.10 -14.00 3.90
C ASN A 64 15.61 -14.19 3.57
N ALA A 65 15.32 -14.99 2.55
CA ALA A 65 13.96 -15.33 2.14
C ALA A 65 13.34 -16.40 3.06
#